data_AF-A0A2D6AA23-F1
#
_entry.id   AF-A0A2D6AA23-F1
#
_cell.length_a   1.000
_cell.length_b   1.000
_cell.length_c   1.000
_cell.angle_alpha   90.00
_cell.angle_beta   90.00
_cell.angle_gamma   90.00
#
_symmetry.space_group_name_H-M   'P 1'
#
loop_
_entity.id
_entity.type
_entity.pdbx_description
1 polymer ?
#
loop_
_entity_poly.entity_id
_entity_poly.type
_entity_poly.pdbx_seq_one_letter_code
_entity_poly.pdbx_strand_id
1 'polypeptide(L)'
;NGGKWERRDMPRTSFVFLNDEPGLSEEQQSSAAQQEAKAALGAYWSALEGTIDPSKVENAAQNALIGNVQDVAVQICERFHKDDRIMAWFDFFNHDSDRVCRDMTSYMQKVVPLVEKMLMEGS
;
A
#
# COMPACT_ATOMS: atom_id res chain seq x y z
N ASN A 1 22.18 11.56 -23.65
CA ASN A 1 20.75 11.66 -24.06
C ASN A 1 19.97 10.56 -23.35
N GLY A 2 19.16 10.90 -22.35
CA GLY A 2 18.51 9.96 -21.42
C GLY A 2 17.25 9.26 -21.94
N GLY A 3 17.25 8.78 -23.19
CA GLY A 3 16.13 8.01 -23.75
C GLY A 3 14.82 8.79 -23.95
N LYS A 4 13.77 8.09 -24.41
CA LYS A 4 12.40 8.62 -24.43
C LYS A 4 11.77 8.39 -23.06
N TRP A 5 11.03 9.38 -22.58
CA TRP A 5 10.25 9.25 -21.34
C TRP A 5 9.18 8.17 -21.49
N GLU A 6 9.10 7.31 -20.49
CA GLU A 6 8.04 6.33 -20.31
C GLU A 6 7.43 6.49 -18.91
N ARG A 7 6.15 6.13 -18.76
CA ARG A 7 5.43 6.30 -17.49
C ARG A 7 6.14 5.59 -16.31
N ARG A 8 6.80 4.47 -16.57
CA ARG A 8 7.61 3.71 -15.60
C ARG A 8 8.83 4.45 -15.07
N ASP A 9 9.29 5.51 -15.74
CA ASP A 9 10.44 6.31 -15.32
C ASP A 9 10.12 7.22 -14.13
N MET A 10 8.84 7.42 -13.80
CA MET A 10 8.38 8.15 -12.62
C MET A 10 7.52 7.26 -11.72
N PRO A 11 8.14 6.48 -10.82
CA PRO A 11 7.42 5.61 -9.89
C PRO A 11 6.43 6.38 -9.01
N ARG A 12 5.32 5.72 -8.68
CA ARG A 12 4.29 6.21 -7.76
C ARG A 12 4.57 5.64 -6.38
N THR A 13 4.96 6.50 -5.44
CA THR A 13 5.17 6.08 -4.06
C THR A 13 3.82 5.88 -3.39
N SER A 14 3.64 4.75 -2.72
CA SER A 14 2.45 4.47 -1.92
C SER A 14 2.83 3.72 -0.65
N PHE A 15 2.18 4.10 0.44
CA PHE A 15 2.24 3.37 1.70
C PHE A 15 1.37 2.13 1.60
N VAL A 16 1.87 1.00 2.10
CA VAL A 16 1.18 -0.28 2.03
C VAL A 16 0.98 -0.81 3.44
N PHE A 17 -0.27 -0.92 3.84
CA PHE A 17 -0.72 -1.58 5.05
C PHE A 17 -1.48 -2.84 4.62
N LEU A 18 -0.73 -3.91 4.40
CA LEU A 18 -1.26 -5.22 4.02
C LEU A 18 -1.41 -6.09 5.27
N ASN A 19 -2.50 -6.82 5.37
CA ASN A 19 -2.61 -7.91 6.33
C ASN A 19 -3.02 -9.19 5.59
N ASP A 20 -2.18 -10.21 5.71
CA ASP A 20 -2.39 -11.55 5.17
C ASP A 20 -2.02 -12.59 6.25
N GLU A 21 -2.24 -12.24 7.52
CA GLU A 21 -1.90 -13.12 8.63
C GLU A 21 -2.81 -14.35 8.64
N PRO A 22 -2.23 -15.55 8.83
CA PRO A 22 -3.01 -16.78 8.87
C PRO A 22 -3.91 -16.83 10.11
N GLY A 23 -5.10 -17.41 9.95
CA GLY A 23 -6.05 -17.58 11.06
C GLY A 23 -7.03 -16.41 11.25
N LEU A 24 -6.92 -15.36 10.43
CA LEU A 24 -7.93 -14.30 10.32
C LEU A 24 -8.82 -14.54 9.09
N SER A 25 -10.09 -14.15 9.16
CA SER A 25 -10.94 -14.02 7.97
C SER A 25 -10.50 -12.84 7.11
N GLU A 26 -10.93 -12.80 5.86
CA GLU A 26 -10.64 -11.69 4.93
C GLU A 26 -11.08 -10.33 5.52
N GLU A 27 -12.25 -10.26 6.15
CA GLU A 27 -12.73 -9.04 6.80
C GLU A 27 -11.91 -8.66 8.03
N GLN A 28 -11.44 -9.64 8.80
CA GLN A 28 -10.58 -9.41 9.96
C GLN A 28 -9.21 -8.89 9.53
N GLN A 29 -8.64 -9.45 8.47
CA GLN A 29 -7.40 -8.95 7.87
C GLN A 29 -7.55 -7.49 7.43
N SER A 30 -8.60 -7.18 6.68
CA SER A 30 -8.87 -5.81 6.24
C SER A 30 -9.08 -4.85 7.41
N SER A 31 -9.84 -5.26 8.43
CA SER A 31 -10.04 -4.45 9.63
C SER A 31 -8.75 -4.20 10.40
N ALA A 32 -7.90 -5.22 10.55
CA ALA A 32 -6.59 -5.10 11.20
C ALA A 32 -5.67 -4.15 10.45
N ALA A 33 -5.59 -4.26 9.12
CA ALA A 33 -4.83 -3.34 8.27
C ALA A 33 -5.31 -1.89 8.41
N GLN A 34 -6.63 -1.66 8.48
CA GLN A 34 -7.20 -0.32 8.69
C GLN A 34 -6.84 0.26 10.05
N GLN A 35 -6.86 -0.56 11.11
CA GLN A 35 -6.45 -0.13 12.45
C GLN A 35 -4.96 0.21 12.50
N GLU A 36 -4.12 -0.62 11.87
CA GLU A 36 -2.67 -0.41 11.76
C GLU A 36 -2.36 0.88 10.98
N ALA A 37 -2.98 1.08 9.82
CA ALA A 37 -2.84 2.29 9.03
C ALA A 37 -3.24 3.55 9.83
N LYS A 38 -4.39 3.51 10.52
CA LYS A 38 -4.85 4.63 11.35
C LYS A 38 -3.87 4.95 12.48
N ALA A 39 -3.33 3.93 13.14
CA ALA A 39 -2.38 4.11 14.23
C ALA A 39 -1.04 4.65 13.73
N ALA A 40 -0.46 4.03 12.68
CA ALA A 40 0.84 4.39 12.13
C ALA A 40 0.83 5.78 11.49
N LEU A 41 -0.19 6.09 10.68
CA LEU A 41 -0.36 7.41 10.11
C LEU A 41 -0.61 8.42 11.23
N GLY A 42 -1.52 8.13 12.17
CA GLY A 42 -1.77 9.01 13.32
C GLY A 42 -0.48 9.37 14.08
N ALA A 43 0.36 8.39 14.41
CA ALA A 43 1.62 8.60 15.10
C ALA A 43 2.63 9.40 14.26
N TYR A 44 2.78 9.06 12.97
CA TYR A 44 3.63 9.81 12.04
C TYR A 44 3.24 11.30 12.00
N TRP A 45 1.95 11.59 11.98
CA TRP A 45 1.45 12.96 11.88
C TRP A 45 1.50 13.72 13.21
N SER A 46 1.20 13.08 14.34
CA SER A 46 1.42 13.69 15.66
C SER A 46 2.89 14.04 15.88
N ALA A 47 3.82 13.27 15.32
CA ALA A 47 5.25 13.61 15.35
C ALA A 47 5.61 14.80 14.43
N LEU A 48 4.76 15.14 13.46
CA LEU A 48 4.91 16.26 12.52
C LEU A 48 4.07 17.49 12.89
N GLU A 49 3.32 17.44 14.00
CA GLU A 49 2.49 18.56 14.48
C GLU A 49 3.34 19.82 14.66
N GLY A 50 2.97 20.88 13.93
CA GLY A 50 3.68 22.16 13.88
C GLY A 50 4.16 22.60 12.49
N THR A 51 4.11 21.72 11.46
CA THR A 51 4.61 22.05 10.11
C THR A 51 3.68 21.73 8.93
N ILE A 52 2.62 20.92 9.08
CA ILE A 52 1.73 20.50 7.97
C ILE A 52 0.24 20.63 8.32
N ASP A 53 -0.55 21.01 7.30
CA ASP A 53 -2.02 21.15 7.31
C ASP A 53 -2.74 19.78 7.49
N PRO A 54 -3.69 19.64 8.44
CA PRO A 54 -4.49 18.43 8.65
C PRO A 54 -5.21 17.88 7.40
N SER A 55 -5.55 18.72 6.42
CA SER A 55 -6.15 18.27 5.16
C SER A 55 -5.17 17.48 4.27
N LYS A 56 -3.86 17.74 4.38
CA LYS A 56 -2.82 16.95 3.67
C LYS A 56 -2.62 15.57 4.31
N VAL A 57 -2.88 15.47 5.61
CA VAL A 57 -2.85 14.21 6.37
C VAL A 57 -3.93 13.26 5.89
N GLU A 58 -5.16 13.75 5.74
CA GLU A 58 -6.29 12.96 5.26
C GLU A 58 -6.10 12.49 3.81
N ASN A 59 -5.54 13.36 2.94
CA ASN A 59 -5.20 13.01 1.56
C ASN A 59 -4.08 11.96 1.45
N ALA A 60 -3.08 11.98 2.35
CA ALA A 60 -2.01 10.98 2.33
C ALA A 60 -2.50 9.60 2.79
N ALA A 61 -3.38 9.57 3.81
CA ALA A 61 -4.09 8.35 4.22
C ALA A 61 -4.99 7.79 3.10
N GLN A 62 -5.69 8.67 2.38
CA GLN A 62 -6.47 8.30 1.19
C GLN A 62 -5.61 7.70 0.07
N ASN A 63 -4.31 8.01 0.03
CA ASN A 63 -3.37 7.49 -0.97
C ASN A 63 -2.63 6.22 -0.55
N ALA A 64 -2.82 5.72 0.68
CA ALA A 64 -2.28 4.44 1.09
C ALA A 64 -3.07 3.27 0.48
N LEU A 65 -2.39 2.15 0.25
CA LEU A 65 -3.00 0.86 -0.06
C LEU A 65 -3.23 0.13 1.25
N ILE A 66 -4.50 -0.13 1.61
CA ILE A 66 -4.85 -0.65 2.93
C ILE A 66 -5.85 -1.80 2.79
N GLY A 67 -5.54 -2.96 3.36
CA GLY A 67 -6.50 -4.07 3.45
C GLY A 67 -5.87 -5.46 3.39
N ASN A 68 -6.69 -6.44 3.04
CA ASN A 68 -6.23 -7.78 2.71
C ASN A 68 -5.63 -7.85 1.29
N VAL A 69 -5.20 -9.04 0.85
CA VAL A 69 -4.60 -9.26 -0.48
C VAL A 69 -5.53 -8.77 -1.62
N GLN A 70 -6.81 -9.11 -1.54
CA GLN A 70 -7.80 -8.77 -2.56
C GLN A 70 -8.06 -7.26 -2.60
N ASP A 71 -8.25 -6.63 -1.44
CA ASP A 71 -8.51 -5.19 -1.33
C ASP A 71 -7.36 -4.38 -1.91
N VAL A 72 -6.11 -4.75 -1.59
CA VAL A 72 -4.93 -4.06 -2.09
C VAL A 72 -4.80 -4.24 -3.60
N ALA A 73 -5.06 -5.44 -4.14
CA ALA A 73 -5.02 -5.67 -5.58
C ALA A 73 -6.07 -4.85 -6.35
N VAL A 74 -7.31 -4.80 -5.84
CA VAL A 74 -8.39 -3.97 -6.41
C VAL A 74 -8.00 -2.50 -6.39
N GLN A 75 -7.54 -1.99 -5.24
CA GLN A 75 -7.09 -0.61 -5.12
C GLN A 75 -5.95 -0.27 -6.10
N ILE A 76 -5.02 -1.20 -6.34
CA ILE A 76 -3.95 -0.99 -7.32
C ILE A 76 -4.55 -0.80 -8.73
N CYS A 77 -5.45 -1.69 -9.14
CA CYS A 77 -6.06 -1.67 -10.47
C CYS A 77 -6.96 -0.44 -10.69
N GLU A 78 -7.64 0.03 -9.65
CA GLU A 78 -8.52 1.20 -9.74
C GLU A 78 -7.76 2.53 -9.77
N ARG A 79 -6.60 2.59 -9.11
CA ARG A 79 -5.93 3.87 -8.81
C ARG A 79 -4.67 4.13 -9.62
N PHE A 80 -4.01 3.09 -10.15
CA PHE A 80 -2.77 3.24 -10.90
C PHE A 80 -2.96 2.84 -12.36
N HIS A 81 -2.15 3.44 -13.23
CA HIS A 81 -2.09 3.02 -14.62
C HIS A 81 -1.33 1.69 -14.70
N LYS A 82 -1.73 0.79 -15.62
CA LYS A 82 -1.06 -0.50 -15.85
C LYS A 82 0.44 -0.44 -16.16
N ASP A 83 0.94 0.73 -16.57
CA ASP A 83 2.34 0.99 -16.91
C ASP A 83 3.07 1.79 -15.82
N ASP A 84 2.40 2.15 -14.72
CA ASP A 84 3.05 2.76 -13.56
C ASP A 84 3.93 1.71 -12.87
N ARG A 85 5.06 2.17 -12.31
CA ARG A 85 5.78 1.42 -11.28
C ARG A 85 5.35 1.94 -9.91
N ILE A 86 5.04 1.06 -8.99
CA ILE A 86 4.70 1.43 -7.62
C ILE A 86 5.94 1.25 -6.75
N MET A 87 6.36 2.31 -6.06
CA MET A 87 7.35 2.24 -4.99
C MET A 87 6.61 2.02 -3.68
N ALA A 88 6.47 0.75 -3.28
CA ALA A 88 5.74 0.35 -2.08
C ALA A 88 6.59 0.51 -0.82
N TRP A 89 6.03 1.16 0.19
CA TRP A 89 6.65 1.37 1.51
C TRP A 89 5.85 0.60 2.56
N PHE A 90 6.50 -0.22 3.37
CA PHE A 90 5.87 -1.14 4.34
C PHE A 90 6.22 -0.85 5.80
N ASP A 91 7.32 -0.15 6.07
CA ASP A 91 7.81 0.07 7.43
C ASP A 91 7.34 1.42 7.97
N PHE A 92 6.44 1.40 8.96
CA PHE A 92 5.88 2.58 9.60
C PHE A 92 5.84 2.42 11.13
N PHE A 93 6.92 2.85 11.80
CA PHE A 93 7.04 2.80 13.26
C PHE A 93 6.80 1.42 13.88
N ASN A 94 6.96 0.36 13.08
CA ASN A 94 6.74 -1.00 13.51
C ASN A 94 8.11 -1.58 13.91
N HIS A 95 8.28 -1.91 15.19
CA HIS A 95 9.49 -2.56 15.67
C HIS A 95 9.53 -4.07 15.33
N ASP A 96 8.51 -4.58 14.64
CA ASP A 96 8.41 -5.97 14.19
C ASP A 96 8.87 -6.10 12.72
N SER A 97 10.18 -6.34 12.54
CA SER A 97 10.76 -6.59 11.21
C SER A 97 10.25 -7.88 10.56
N ASP A 98 9.90 -8.89 11.36
CA ASP A 98 9.37 -10.15 10.82
C ASP A 98 7.99 -9.92 10.18
N ARG A 99 7.16 -9.06 10.79
CA ARG A 99 5.89 -8.65 10.20
C ARG A 99 6.09 -7.93 8.87
N VAL A 100 7.00 -6.95 8.80
CA VAL A 100 7.31 -6.24 7.56
C VAL A 100 7.77 -7.21 6.46
N CYS A 101 8.63 -8.18 6.79
CA CYS A 101 9.06 -9.20 5.82
C CYS A 101 7.89 -10.07 5.33
N ARG A 102 6.94 -10.43 6.20
CA ARG A 102 5.75 -11.18 5.80
C ARG A 102 4.85 -10.36 4.87
N ASP A 103 4.60 -9.09 5.20
CA ASP A 103 3.79 -8.21 4.36
C ASP A 103 4.44 -8.00 2.97
N MET A 104 5.75 -7.78 2.90
CA MET A 104 6.49 -7.71 1.63
C MET A 104 6.41 -9.03 0.84
N THR A 105 6.51 -10.17 1.53
CA THR A 105 6.41 -11.50 0.91
C THR A 105 5.01 -11.72 0.33
N SER A 106 3.96 -11.45 1.10
CA SER A 106 2.57 -11.58 0.68
C SER A 106 2.24 -10.61 -0.46
N TYR A 107 2.78 -9.40 -0.43
CA TYR A 107 2.63 -8.45 -1.53
C TYR A 107 3.21 -9.01 -2.83
N MET A 108 4.46 -9.47 -2.82
CA MET A 108 5.11 -9.98 -4.03
C MET A 108 4.54 -11.33 -4.52
N GLN A 109 4.13 -12.20 -3.61
CA GLN A 109 3.70 -13.56 -3.95
C GLN A 109 2.20 -13.71 -4.18
N LYS A 110 1.38 -12.79 -3.64
CA LYS A 110 -0.08 -12.89 -3.72
C LYS A 110 -0.72 -11.66 -4.39
N VAL A 111 -0.36 -10.45 -3.94
CA VAL A 111 -0.95 -9.21 -4.50
C VAL A 111 -0.52 -8.99 -5.94
N VAL A 112 0.79 -9.04 -6.24
CA VAL A 112 1.31 -8.77 -7.59
C VAL A 112 0.73 -9.74 -8.64
N PRO A 113 0.74 -11.07 -8.44
CA PRO A 113 0.13 -11.99 -9.40
C PRO A 113 -1.38 -11.77 -9.59
N LEU A 114 -2.08 -11.37 -8.53
CA LEU A 114 -3.51 -11.07 -8.59
C LEU A 114 -3.78 -9.80 -9.42
N VAL A 115 -2.98 -8.75 -9.24
CA VAL A 115 -3.03 -7.53 -10.07
C VAL A 115 -2.75 -7.86 -11.54
N GLU A 116 -1.70 -8.62 -11.82
CA GLU A 116 -1.36 -9.03 -13.19
C GLU A 116 -2.53 -9.79 -13.84
N LYS A 117 -3.16 -10.72 -13.10
CA LYS A 117 -4.34 -11.44 -13.55
C LYS A 117 -5.51 -10.49 -13.82
N MET A 118 -5.83 -9.58 -12.91
CA MET A 118 -6.92 -8.61 -13.07
C MET A 118 -6.72 -7.72 -14.30
N LEU A 119 -5.48 -7.26 -14.54
CA LEU A 119 -5.15 -6.44 -15.71
C LEU A 119 -5.26 -7.23 -17.02
N MET A 120 -4.95 -8.53 -17.02
CA MET A 120 -5.15 -9.39 -18.20
C MET A 120 -6.62 -9.68 -18.48
N GLU A 121 -7.43 -9.92 -17.45
CA GLU A 121 -8.86 -10.22 -17.58
C GLU A 121 -9.71 -8.99 -17.94
N GLY A 122 -9.23 -7.79 -17.60
CA GLY A 122 -9.88 -6.52 -17.93
C GLY A 122 -9.39 -5.82 -19.22
N SER A 123 -8.43 -6.41 -19.96
CA SER A 123 -7.86 -5.84 -21.20
C SER A 123 -8.52 -6.35 -22.47
#